data_AF-B8GUC9-F1
#
_entry.id   AF-B8GUC9-F1
#
_cell.length_a   1.000
_cell.length_b   1.000
_cell.length_c   1.000
_cell.angle_alpha   90.00
_cell.angle_beta   90.00
_cell.angle_gamma   90.00
#
_symmetry.space_group_name_H-M   'P 1'
#
loop_
_entity.id
_entity.type
_entity.pdbx_description
1 polymer ?
#
loop_
_entity_poly.entity_id
_entity_poly.type
_entity_poly.pdbx_seq_one_letter_code
_entity_poly.pdbx_strand_id
1 'polypeptide(L)'
;MKSLKISNLGEIRNELNKYKKGKKFDINQFNQVARLAWLGKLVMQPLDPEDKECSSFLVYCDHPDELAAHFLDLDQDLVGQMHIVDGEQGEALIKILRMGVEERARLYQDLSRSDFYFRHFYKSDADKAPEGESGS
;
A
#
# COMPACT_ATOMS: atom_id res chain seq x y z
N MET A 1 -24.74 33.49 -15.27
CA MET A 1 -23.45 33.19 -14.62
C MET A 1 -22.44 34.26 -15.00
N LYS A 2 -21.74 34.88 -14.04
CA LYS A 2 -20.68 35.85 -14.36
C LYS A 2 -19.49 35.08 -14.93
N SER A 3 -19.11 35.40 -16.17
CA SER A 3 -17.89 34.91 -16.81
C SER A 3 -16.69 35.35 -15.97
N LEU A 4 -15.95 34.39 -15.43
CA LEU A 4 -14.61 34.64 -14.88
C LEU A 4 -13.73 35.09 -16.04
N LYS A 5 -13.36 36.38 -16.05
CA LYS A 5 -12.35 36.89 -17.00
C LYS A 5 -11.00 36.30 -16.61
N ILE A 6 -10.68 35.18 -17.24
CA ILE A 6 -9.37 34.55 -17.15
C ILE A 6 -8.40 35.43 -17.95
N SER A 7 -7.60 36.24 -17.25
CA SER A 7 -6.66 37.20 -17.83
C SER A 7 -5.38 36.55 -18.36
N ASN A 8 -5.08 35.30 -17.99
CA ASN A 8 -3.83 34.64 -18.39
C ASN A 8 -4.02 33.15 -18.72
N LEU A 9 -4.58 32.87 -19.90
CA LEU A 9 -4.83 31.51 -20.40
C LEU A 9 -3.54 30.67 -20.56
N GLY A 10 -2.40 31.32 -20.83
CA GLY A 10 -1.12 30.63 -21.04
C GLY A 10 -0.54 30.05 -19.75
N GLU A 11 -0.54 30.83 -18.67
CA GLU A 11 -0.11 30.36 -17.34
C GLU A 11 -0.99 29.23 -16.83
N ILE A 12 -2.30 29.35 -16.98
CA ILE A 12 -3.24 28.31 -16.57
C ILE A 12 -3.01 27.02 -17.35
N ARG A 13 -2.76 27.09 -18.66
CA ARG A 13 -2.44 25.91 -19.47
C ARG A 13 -1.13 25.26 -19.01
N ASN A 14 -0.12 26.04 -18.66
CA ASN A 14 1.14 25.51 -18.16
C ASN A 14 0.98 24.84 -16.79
N GLU A 15 0.25 25.47 -15.87
CA GLU A 15 -0.04 24.86 -14.57
C GLU A 15 -0.86 23.57 -14.74
N LEU A 16 -1.92 23.58 -15.55
CA LEU A 16 -2.69 22.38 -15.87
C LEU A 16 -1.83 21.27 -16.47
N ASN A 17 -0.88 21.60 -17.36
CA ASN A 17 0.05 20.61 -17.93
C ASN A 17 1.01 20.04 -16.88
N LYS A 18 1.45 20.83 -15.91
CA LYS A 18 2.25 20.33 -14.77
C LYS A 18 1.42 19.39 -13.91
N TYR A 19 0.16 19.75 -13.63
CA TYR A 19 -0.78 18.87 -12.92
C TYR A 19 -1.04 17.56 -13.69
N LYS A 20 -1.25 17.61 -15.01
CA LYS A 20 -1.46 16.42 -15.86
C LYS A 20 -0.26 15.48 -15.93
N LYS A 21 0.96 15.97 -15.70
CA LYS A 21 2.19 15.16 -15.63
C LYS A 21 2.45 14.56 -14.25
N GLY A 22 1.73 15.03 -13.23
CA GLY A 22 1.93 14.63 -11.85
C GLY A 22 3.25 15.10 -11.26
N LYS A 23 3.42 14.85 -9.96
CA LYS A 23 4.68 15.04 -9.25
C LYS A 23 5.33 13.69 -9.02
N LYS A 24 6.66 13.66 -9.18
CA LYS A 24 7.48 12.57 -8.67
C LYS A 24 7.68 12.79 -7.18
N PHE A 25 7.30 11.82 -6.38
CA PHE A 25 7.78 11.71 -5.02
C PHE A 25 9.31 11.58 -5.02
N ASP A 26 9.96 12.17 -4.03
CA ASP A 26 11.35 11.84 -3.77
C ASP A 26 11.47 10.38 -3.27
N ILE A 27 12.71 9.90 -3.16
CA ILE A 27 12.99 8.51 -2.78
C ILE A 27 12.40 8.15 -1.41
N ASN A 28 12.43 9.08 -0.44
CA ASN A 28 11.93 8.83 0.91
C ASN A 28 10.40 8.78 0.91
N GLN A 29 9.77 9.78 0.28
CA GLN A 29 8.33 9.86 0.12
C GLN A 29 7.78 8.64 -0.61
N PHE A 30 8.39 8.27 -1.75
CA PHE A 30 7.98 7.11 -2.53
C PHE A 30 8.03 5.83 -1.70
N ASN A 31 9.11 5.61 -0.93
CA ASN A 31 9.23 4.42 -0.10
C ASN A 31 8.17 4.37 1.01
N GLN A 32 7.82 5.50 1.62
CA GLN A 32 6.75 5.55 2.61
C GLN A 32 5.39 5.24 2.00
N VAL A 33 5.06 5.88 0.88
CA VAL A 33 3.82 5.62 0.12
C VAL A 33 3.78 4.18 -0.39
N ALA A 34 4.92 3.61 -0.83
CA ALA A 34 5.02 2.22 -1.25
C ALA A 34 4.70 1.23 -0.12
N ARG A 35 5.12 1.51 1.12
CA ARG A 35 4.77 0.67 2.28
C ARG A 35 3.27 0.71 2.55
N LEU A 36 2.65 1.89 2.46
CA LEU A 36 1.20 2.04 2.55
C LEU A 36 0.49 1.30 1.40
N ALA A 37 1.05 1.37 0.18
CA ALA A 37 0.51 0.70 -0.99
C ALA A 37 0.51 -0.80 -0.79
N TRP A 38 1.65 -1.33 -0.34
CA TRP A 38 1.79 -2.73 0.03
C TRP A 38 0.69 -3.09 1.02
N LEU A 39 0.53 -2.35 2.12
CA LEU A 39 -0.51 -2.57 3.15
C LEU A 39 -1.97 -2.45 2.66
N GLY A 40 -2.21 -2.01 1.42
CA GLY A 40 -3.55 -1.77 0.91
C GLY A 40 -4.18 -0.49 1.46
N LYS A 41 -3.36 0.45 1.93
CA LYS A 41 -3.74 1.77 2.45
C LYS A 41 -3.62 2.87 1.39
N LEU A 42 -3.68 2.50 0.11
CA LEU A 42 -3.75 3.42 -1.02
C LEU A 42 -5.06 3.27 -1.77
N VAL A 43 -5.68 4.40 -2.10
CA VAL A 43 -6.75 4.47 -3.10
C VAL A 43 -6.19 5.23 -4.29
N MET A 44 -6.29 4.64 -5.48
CA MET A 44 -5.73 5.21 -6.70
C MET A 44 -6.81 5.28 -7.79
N GLN A 45 -6.81 6.37 -8.55
CA GLN A 45 -7.59 6.50 -9.78
C GLN A 45 -6.79 7.26 -10.85
N PRO A 46 -7.06 7.03 -12.15
CA PRO A 46 -6.55 7.92 -13.19
C PRO A 46 -6.92 9.37 -12.88
N LEU A 47 -5.98 10.30 -13.05
CA LEU A 47 -6.22 11.72 -12.77
C LEU A 47 -7.31 12.32 -13.68
N ASP A 48 -7.28 11.93 -14.96
CA ASP A 48 -8.23 12.35 -15.97
C ASP A 48 -8.70 11.10 -16.74
N PRO A 49 -9.81 10.45 -16.34
CA PRO A 49 -10.26 9.20 -16.94
C PRO A 49 -10.79 9.37 -18.37
N GLU A 50 -11.08 10.60 -18.81
CA GLU A 50 -11.53 10.90 -20.17
C GLU A 50 -10.37 11.14 -21.14
N ASP A 51 -9.19 11.51 -20.61
CA ASP A 51 -7.98 11.78 -21.38
C ASP A 51 -7.05 10.55 -21.46
N LYS A 52 -7.04 9.91 -22.63
CA LYS A 52 -6.20 8.71 -22.89
C LYS A 52 -4.69 8.99 -22.82
N GLU A 53 -4.27 10.24 -22.96
CA GLU A 53 -2.87 10.62 -22.88
C GLU A 53 -2.45 10.98 -21.45
N CYS A 54 -3.40 11.11 -20.51
CA CYS A 54 -3.09 11.37 -19.11
C CYS A 54 -2.68 10.06 -18.41
N SER A 55 -1.38 9.93 -18.14
CA SER A 55 -0.82 8.79 -17.42
C SER A 55 -0.68 9.00 -15.92
N SER A 56 -1.06 10.18 -15.40
CA SER A 56 -0.94 10.49 -13.98
C SER A 56 -2.11 9.91 -13.19
N PHE A 57 -1.86 9.68 -11.91
CA PHE A 57 -2.82 9.12 -10.97
C PHE A 57 -3.12 10.10 -9.84
N LEU A 58 -4.38 10.17 -9.42
CA LEU A 58 -4.73 10.70 -8.11
C LEU A 58 -4.61 9.57 -7.09
N VAL A 59 -3.85 9.81 -6.03
CA VAL A 59 -3.52 8.83 -4.98
C VAL A 59 -3.89 9.40 -3.62
N TYR A 60 -4.73 8.70 -2.89
CA TYR A 60 -4.99 8.98 -1.47
C TYR A 60 -4.21 7.99 -0.61
N CYS A 61 -3.45 8.51 0.35
CA CYS A 61 -2.67 7.72 1.30
C CYS A 61 -3.41 7.67 2.64
N ASP A 62 -3.99 6.52 2.98
CA ASP A 62 -4.73 6.32 4.23
C ASP A 62 -3.79 6.00 5.40
N HIS A 63 -4.29 6.14 6.62
CA HIS A 63 -3.56 5.79 7.83
C HIS A 63 -3.36 4.28 7.94
N PRO A 64 -2.15 3.82 8.32
CA PRO A 64 -1.93 2.41 8.67
C PRO A 64 -2.72 2.05 9.94
N ASP A 65 -3.05 0.76 10.07
CA ASP A 65 -3.62 0.24 11.32
C ASP A 65 -2.58 0.34 12.45
N GLU A 66 -3.02 0.38 13.70
CA GLU A 66 -2.17 0.65 14.88
C GLU A 66 -0.90 -0.22 14.93
N LEU A 67 -1.03 -1.52 14.64
CA LEU A 67 0.11 -2.43 14.64
C LEU A 67 1.16 -2.03 13.59
N ALA A 68 0.72 -1.69 12.37
CA ALA A 68 1.63 -1.26 11.32
C ALA A 68 2.21 0.14 11.62
N ALA A 69 1.40 1.04 12.18
CA ALA A 69 1.84 2.38 12.60
C ALA A 69 2.96 2.32 13.64
N HIS A 70 3.03 1.27 14.46
CA HIS A 70 4.10 1.09 15.43
C HIS A 70 5.48 0.84 14.78
N PHE A 71 5.52 0.24 13.59
CA PHE A 71 6.77 -0.11 12.90
C PHE A 71 7.14 0.85 11.76
N LEU A 72 6.17 1.61 11.27
CA LEU A 72 6.36 2.51 10.12
C LEU A 72 6.59 3.94 10.59
N ASP A 73 7.75 4.49 10.24
CA ASP A 73 8.03 5.92 10.35
C ASP A 73 7.49 6.63 9.10
N LEU A 74 6.35 7.32 9.27
CA LEU A 74 5.61 7.97 8.19
C LEU A 74 5.52 9.47 8.43
N ASP A 75 5.75 10.23 7.37
CA ASP A 75 5.56 11.66 7.31
C ASP A 75 4.05 11.99 7.35
N GLN A 76 3.66 12.82 8.32
CA GLN A 76 2.27 13.26 8.50
C GLN A 76 1.78 14.10 7.32
N ASP A 77 2.67 14.70 6.54
CA ASP A 77 2.29 15.44 5.33
C ASP A 77 2.00 14.52 4.14
N LEU A 78 2.34 13.22 4.23
CA LEU A 78 1.99 12.22 3.24
C LEU A 78 0.67 11.52 3.56
N VAL A 79 0.46 11.19 4.83
CA VAL A 79 -0.69 10.39 5.29
C VAL A 79 -1.93 11.26 5.46
N GLY A 80 -3.10 10.73 5.11
CA GLY A 80 -4.38 11.44 5.15
C GLY A 80 -4.55 12.48 4.02
N GLN A 81 -3.63 12.52 3.06
CA GLN A 81 -3.62 13.50 1.97
C GLN A 81 -3.80 12.87 0.58
N MET A 82 -4.24 13.69 -0.37
CA MET A 82 -4.28 13.34 -1.80
C MET A 82 -3.06 13.90 -2.53
N HIS A 83 -2.48 13.06 -3.39
CA HIS A 83 -1.29 13.36 -4.18
C HIS A 83 -1.56 13.07 -5.65
N ILE A 84 -0.96 13.87 -6.53
CA ILE A 84 -0.98 13.58 -7.97
C ILE A 84 0.39 13.01 -8.33
N VAL A 85 0.41 11.76 -8.74
CA VAL A 85 1.62 10.97 -9.00
C VAL A 85 1.76 10.80 -10.50
N ASP A 86 2.99 10.94 -11.00
CA ASP A 86 3.26 10.68 -12.41
C ASP A 86 3.07 9.20 -12.77
N GLY A 87 2.91 8.90 -14.06
CA GLY A 87 2.60 7.54 -14.51
C GLY A 87 3.65 6.49 -14.17
N GLU A 88 4.94 6.82 -14.11
CA GLU A 88 5.99 5.84 -13.82
C GLU A 88 5.89 5.37 -12.36
N GLN A 89 5.79 6.31 -11.41
CA GLN A 89 5.62 5.99 -10.00
C GLN A 89 4.23 5.40 -9.71
N GLY A 90 3.19 5.87 -10.40
CA GLY A 90 1.83 5.31 -10.28
C GLY A 90 1.79 3.83 -10.65
N GLU A 91 2.37 3.45 -11.78
CA GLU A 91 2.48 2.04 -12.21
C GLU A 91 3.31 1.19 -11.24
N ALA A 92 4.38 1.76 -10.66
CA ALA A 92 5.15 1.08 -9.63
C ALA A 92 4.32 0.82 -8.36
N LEU A 93 3.54 1.81 -7.91
CA LEU A 93 2.63 1.67 -6.76
C LEU A 93 1.55 0.62 -7.00
N ILE A 94 0.99 0.53 -8.21
CA ILE A 94 0.00 -0.51 -8.58
C ILE A 94 0.60 -1.92 -8.43
N LYS A 95 1.84 -2.11 -8.89
CA LYS A 95 2.54 -3.41 -8.74
C LYS A 95 2.79 -3.76 -7.28
N ILE A 96 3.20 -2.78 -6.48
CA ILE A 96 3.47 -2.96 -5.04
C ILE A 96 2.17 -3.26 -4.28
N LEU A 97 1.08 -2.59 -4.61
CA LEU A 97 -0.24 -2.87 -4.05
C LEU A 97 -0.67 -4.32 -4.34
N ARG A 98 -0.56 -4.75 -5.60
CA ARG A 98 -0.85 -6.14 -5.99
C ARG A 98 -0.01 -7.13 -5.19
N MET A 99 1.31 -6.92 -5.13
CA MET A 99 2.24 -7.75 -4.37
C MET A 99 1.81 -7.88 -2.91
N GLY A 100 1.50 -6.76 -2.24
CA GLY A 100 1.08 -6.78 -0.85
C GLY A 100 -0.25 -7.50 -0.61
N VAL A 101 -1.23 -7.32 -1.50
CA VAL A 101 -2.49 -8.07 -1.44
C VAL A 101 -2.24 -9.58 -1.56
N GLU A 102 -1.43 -10.01 -2.52
CA GLU A 102 -1.11 -11.42 -2.74
C GLU A 102 -0.37 -12.04 -1.55
N GLU A 103 0.61 -11.35 -0.99
CA GLU A 103 1.39 -11.83 0.16
C GLU A 103 0.56 -11.93 1.44
N ARG A 104 -0.28 -10.92 1.74
CA ARG A 104 -1.18 -10.99 2.89
C ARG A 104 -2.27 -12.04 2.72
N ALA A 105 -2.80 -12.22 1.51
CA ALA A 105 -3.76 -13.28 1.24
C ALA A 105 -3.14 -14.66 1.53
N ARG A 106 -1.88 -14.88 1.13
CA ARG A 106 -1.14 -16.11 1.44
C ARG A 106 -0.96 -16.29 2.95
N LEU A 107 -0.54 -15.25 3.67
CA LEU A 107 -0.40 -15.29 5.13
C LEU A 107 -1.71 -15.73 5.81
N TYR A 108 -2.84 -15.15 5.40
CA TYR A 108 -4.15 -15.50 5.98
C TYR A 108 -4.60 -16.91 5.60
N GLN A 109 -4.30 -17.37 4.39
CA GLN A 109 -4.56 -18.76 3.99
C GLN A 109 -3.76 -19.74 4.85
N ASP A 110 -2.48 -19.49 5.09
CA ASP A 110 -1.62 -20.33 5.92
C ASP A 110 -2.08 -20.32 7.39
N LEU A 111 -2.49 -19.15 7.89
CA LEU A 111 -3.08 -19.01 9.21
C LEU A 111 -4.38 -19.82 9.33
N SER A 112 -5.28 -19.74 8.34
CA SER A 112 -6.56 -20.47 8.36
C SER A 112 -6.41 -21.99 8.36
N ARG A 113 -5.31 -22.50 7.80
CA ARG A 113 -4.96 -23.93 7.74
C ARG A 113 -4.16 -24.40 8.96
N SER A 114 -3.78 -23.47 9.84
CA SER A 114 -2.94 -23.79 10.98
C SER A 114 -3.75 -24.45 12.10
N ASP A 115 -3.44 -25.71 12.41
CA ASP A 115 -3.95 -26.39 13.61
C ASP A 115 -3.06 -26.09 14.81
N PHE A 116 -3.32 -24.97 15.48
CA PHE A 116 -2.57 -24.57 16.68
C PHE A 116 -2.79 -25.53 17.84
N TYR A 117 -3.99 -26.11 17.96
CA TYR A 117 -4.30 -27.00 19.07
C TYR A 117 -3.47 -28.28 18.96
N PHE A 118 -3.45 -28.91 17.79
CA PHE A 118 -2.65 -30.11 17.57
C PHE A 118 -1.16 -29.85 17.78
N ARG A 119 -0.63 -28.72 17.27
CA ARG A 119 0.79 -28.33 17.45
C ARG A 119 1.22 -28.23 18.92
N HIS A 120 0.33 -27.79 19.81
CA HIS A 120 0.68 -27.56 21.21
C HIS A 120 0.28 -28.70 22.14
N PHE A 121 -0.77 -29.45 21.81
CA PHE A 121 -1.38 -30.42 22.73
C PHE A 121 -1.33 -31.87 22.23
N TYR A 122 -1.00 -32.09 20.96
CA TYR A 122 -0.73 -33.42 20.43
C TYR A 122 0.77 -33.59 20.20
N LYS A 123 1.45 -34.22 21.16
CA LYS A 123 2.77 -34.82 20.91
C LYS A 123 2.55 -36.07 20.07
N SER A 124 3.26 -36.19 18.94
CA SER A 124 3.30 -37.47 18.23
C SER A 124 3.87 -38.53 19.17
N ASP A 125 3.45 -39.80 19.04
CA ASP A 125 3.98 -40.90 19.86
C ASP A 125 5.51 -41.08 19.67
N ALA A 126 6.14 -40.38 18.72
CA ALA A 126 7.59 -40.30 18.54
C ALA A 126 8.32 -39.44 19.60
N ASP A 127 7.62 -38.53 20.29
CA ASP A 127 8.18 -37.73 21.39
C ASP A 127 7.96 -38.36 22.78
N LYS A 128 7.30 -39.53 22.83
CA LYS A 128 7.29 -40.37 24.03
C LYS A 128 8.55 -41.23 24.04
N ALA A 129 9.67 -40.65 24.46
CA ALA A 129 10.78 -41.45 24.96
C ALA A 129 10.25 -42.36 26.09
N PRO A 130 10.68 -43.62 26.20
CA PRO A 130 10.23 -44.50 27.27
C PRO A 130 10.84 -44.02 28.59
N GLU A 131 10.11 -43.17 29.31
CA GLU A 131 10.38 -42.90 30.72
C GLU A 131 9.95 -44.12 31.53
N GLY A 132 10.93 -44.98 31.82
CA GLY A 132 10.98 -45.75 33.07
C GLY A 132 10.28 -47.12 33.07
N GLU A 133 11.01 -48.16 32.64
CA GLU A 133 10.98 -49.45 33.34
C GLU A 133 12.37 -49.71 33.92
N SER A 134 12.61 -49.14 35.10
CA SER A 134 13.59 -49.64 36.06
C SER A 134 12.86 -49.81 37.38
N GLY A 135 12.26 -50.98 37.59
CA GLY A 135 11.51 -51.27 38.80
C GLY A 135 11.11 -52.73 38.96
N SER A 136 11.97 -53.46 39.67
CA SER A 136 11.83 -54.78 40.30
C SER A 136 12.38 -55.98 39.54
#